data_AF-A0A3B9BAU8-F1
#
_entry.id   AF-A0A3B9BAU8-F1
#
_cell.length_a   1.000
_cell.length_b   1.000
_cell.length_c   1.000
_cell.angle_alpha   90.00
_cell.angle_beta   90.00
_cell.angle_gamma   90.00
#
_symmetry.space_group_name_H-M   'P 1'
#
loop_
_entity.id
_entity.type
_entity.pdbx_description
1 polymer ?
#
loop_
_entity_poly.entity_id
_entity_poly.type
_entity_poly.pdbx_seq_one_letter_code
_entity_poly.pdbx_strand_id
1 'polypeptide(L)' 'MNLKFVEDWIRNNDFSRICEEAEAGNRNCAVFINKFMTELNALHFHLHKKSHDNKIQNQINKLENILDDYSSQFKISHP' A
#
# COMPACT_ATOMS: atom_id res chain seq x y z
N MET A 1 6.68 1.66 14.32
CA MET A 1 6.12 1.64 12.97
C MET A 1 5.94 0.19 12.55
N ASN A 2 4.74 -0.22 12.17
CA ASN A 2 4.37 -1.64 12.21
C ASN A 2 4.08 -2.15 10.80
N LEU A 3 5.02 -2.92 10.22
CA LEU A 3 4.81 -3.66 8.97
C LEU A 3 3.49 -4.43 8.98
N LYS A 4 3.06 -4.84 10.18
CA LYS A 4 1.77 -5.46 10.47
C LYS A 4 0.57 -4.66 9.96
N PHE A 5 0.59 -3.33 9.95
CA PHE A 5 -0.50 -2.53 9.39
C PHE A 5 -0.64 -2.74 7.88
N VAL A 6 0.49 -2.71 7.15
CA VAL A 6 0.51 -2.97 5.71
C VAL A 6 0.13 -4.43 5.43
N GLU A 7 0.62 -5.38 6.23
CA GLU A 7 0.25 -6.80 6.10
C GLU A 7 -1.24 -7.06 6.39
N ASP A 8 -1.78 -6.50 7.46
CA ASP A 8 -3.18 -6.62 7.85
C ASP A 8 -4.08 -6.02 6.77
N TRP A 9 -3.67 -4.88 6.17
CA TRP A 9 -4.38 -4.26 5.07
C TRP A 9 -4.39 -5.12 3.79
N ILE A 10 -3.22 -5.67 3.40
CA ILE A 10 -3.13 -6.58 2.24
C ILE A 10 -3.95 -7.86 2.47
N ARG A 11 -3.96 -8.38 3.70
CA ARG A 11 -4.72 -9.59 4.06
C ARG A 11 -6.22 -9.36 4.15
N ASN A 12 -6.65 -8.11 4.29
CA ASN A 12 -8.07 -7.79 4.29
C ASN A 12 -8.62 -7.92 2.86
N ASN A 13 -9.88 -8.37 2.73
CA ASN A 13 -10.54 -8.55 1.42
C ASN A 13 -10.62 -7.26 0.58
N ASP A 14 -10.27 -6.12 1.17
CA ASP A 14 -10.17 -4.83 0.50
C ASP A 14 -9.11 -4.83 -0.61
N PHE A 15 -7.94 -5.46 -0.43
CA PHE A 15 -6.91 -5.41 -1.48
C PHE A 15 -7.34 -6.17 -2.74
N SER A 16 -7.83 -7.40 -2.60
CA SER A 16 -8.35 -8.19 -3.72
C SER A 16 -9.49 -7.46 -4.44
N ARG A 17 -10.43 -6.87 -3.70
CA ARG A 17 -11.53 -6.08 -4.30
C ARG A 17 -11.01 -4.88 -5.09
N ILE A 18 -10.01 -4.17 -4.57
CA ILE A 18 -9.43 -3.01 -5.26
C ILE A 18 -8.72 -3.46 -6.55
N CYS A 19 -8.08 -4.63 -6.54
CA CYS A 19 -7.50 -5.26 -7.73
C CYS A 19 -8.57 -5.56 -8.78
N GLU A 20 -9.66 -6.22 -8.39
CA GLU A 20 -10.77 -6.53 -9.29
C GLU A 20 -11.39 -5.25 -9.89
N GLU A 21 -11.61 -4.22 -9.08
CA GLU A 21 -12.11 -2.91 -9.53
C GLU A 21 -11.15 -2.24 -10.52
N ALA A 22 -9.84 -2.29 -10.26
CA ALA A 22 -8.84 -1.76 -11.17
C ALA A 22 -8.84 -2.48 -12.53
N GLU A 23 -8.94 -3.81 -12.51
CA GLU A 23 -9.03 -4.65 -13.72
C GLU A 23 -10.33 -4.40 -14.49
N ALA A 24 -11.43 -4.11 -13.78
CA ALA A 24 -12.71 -3.70 -14.37
C ALA A 24 -12.69 -2.28 -14.98
N GLY A 25 -11.58 -1.55 -14.88
CA GLY A 25 -11.39 -0.23 -15.48
C GLY A 25 -11.60 0.95 -14.53
N ASN A 26 -11.73 0.71 -13.22
CA ASN A 26 -11.79 1.78 -12.24
C ASN A 26 -10.44 2.49 -12.13
N ARG A 27 -10.34 3.66 -12.76
CA ARG A 27 -9.10 4.46 -12.83
C ARG A 27 -8.52 4.78 -11.45
N ASN A 28 -9.37 5.05 -10.45
CA ASN A 28 -8.89 5.42 -9.11
C ASN A 28 -8.23 4.22 -8.44
N CYS A 29 -8.84 3.04 -8.53
CA CYS A 29 -8.27 1.79 -8.04
C CYS A 29 -6.96 1.44 -8.78
N ALA A 30 -6.93 1.59 -10.10
CA ALA A 30 -5.72 1.35 -10.90
C ALA A 30 -4.56 2.30 -10.53
N VAL A 31 -4.85 3.59 -10.33
CA VAL A 31 -3.84 4.56 -9.88
C VAL A 31 -3.34 4.21 -8.48
N PHE A 32 -4.24 3.84 -7.57
CA PHE A 32 -3.87 3.42 -6.23
C PHE A 32 -2.94 2.19 -6.25
N ILE A 33 -3.33 1.12 -6.95
CA ILE A 33 -2.54 -0.13 -7.03
C ILE A 33 -1.16 0.15 -7.61
N ASN A 34 -1.09 0.92 -8.69
CA ASN A 34 0.19 1.25 -9.31
C ASN A 34 1.13 1.97 -8.33
N LYS A 35 0.62 2.94 -7.57
CA LYS A 35 1.41 3.64 -6.55
C LYS A 35 1.83 2.69 -5.43
N PHE A 36 0.89 1.93 -4.90
CA PHE A 36 1.11 1.00 -3.79
C PHE A 36 2.14 -0.08 -4.16
N MET A 37 1.96 -0.76 -5.30
CA MET A 37 2.86 -1.81 -5.76
C MET A 37 4.26 -1.28 -6.10
N THR A 38 4.37 -0.04 -6.59
CA THR A 38 5.67 0.59 -6.84
C THR A 38 6.47 0.76 -5.54
N GLU A 39 5.84 1.30 -4.49
CA GLU A 39 6.52 1.49 -3.21
C GLU A 39 6.74 0.17 -2.46
N LEU A 40 5.84 -0.82 -2.62
CA LEU A 40 6.02 -2.16 -2.07
C LEU A 40 7.22 -2.87 -2.72
N ASN A 41 7.38 -2.76 -4.04
CA ASN A 41 8.53 -3.29 -4.75
C ASN A 41 9.83 -2.59 -4.32
N ALA A 42 9.80 -1.27 -4.08
CA ALA A 42 10.94 -0.53 -3.55
C ALA A 42 11.33 -0.99 -2.14
N LEU A 43 10.34 -1.22 -1.26
CA LEU A 43 10.57 -1.77 0.07
C LEU A 43 11.18 -3.18 -0.02
N HIS A 44 10.63 -4.06 -0.86
CA HIS A 44 11.16 -5.40 -1.09
C HIS A 44 12.62 -5.35 -1.56
N PHE A 45 12.97 -4.45 -2.48
CA PHE A 45 14.35 -4.22 -2.91
C PHE A 45 15.27 -3.82 -1.74
N HIS A 46 14.84 -2.86 -0.91
CA HIS A 46 15.65 -2.40 0.21
C HIS A 46 15.87 -3.47 1.28
N LEU A 47 14.83 -4.26 1.58
CA LEU A 47 14.92 -5.40 2.50
C LEU A 47 15.89 -6.46 1.95
N HIS A 48 15.74 -6.84 0.68
CA HIS A 48 16.59 -7.84 0.04
C HIS A 48 18.06 -7.39 -0.05
N LYS A 49 18.31 -6.10 -0.28
CA LYS A 49 19.67 -5.53 -0.37
C LYS A 49 20.27 -5.13 0.97
N LYS A 50 19.59 -5.39 2.10
CA LYS A 50 20.02 -4.94 3.44
C LYS A 50 20.38 -3.45 3.45
N SER A 51 19.55 -2.64 2.81
CA SER A 51 19.72 -1.18 2.82
C SER A 51 19.63 -0.64 4.25
N HIS A 52 20.19 0.56 4.48
CA HIS A 52 20.11 1.23 5.78
C HIS A 52 18.66 1.34 6.28
N ASP A 53 18.48 1.19 7.59
CA ASP A 53 17.18 1.23 8.28
C ASP A 53 16.37 2.48 7.93
N ASN A 54 17.02 3.64 7.78
CA ASN A 54 16.35 4.89 7.38
C ASN A 54 15.68 4.79 6.00
N LYS A 55 16.26 4.04 5.05
CA LYS A 55 15.67 3.85 3.71
C LYS A 55 14.47 2.92 3.76
N ILE A 56 14.57 1.84 4.54
CA ILE A 56 13.46 0.92 4.78
C ILE A 56 12.31 1.68 5.43
N GLN A 57 12.61 2.44 6.49
CA GLN A 57 11.63 3.24 7.20
C GLN A 57 10.95 4.26 6.30
N ASN A 58 11.72 4.98 5.47
CA ASN A 58 11.14 5.92 4.51
C ASN A 58 10.16 5.25 3.53
N GLN A 59 10.43 4.04 3.04
CA GLN A 59 9.46 3.36 2.17
C GLN A 59 8.21 2.90 2.93
N ILE A 60 8.35 2.43 4.17
CA ILE A 60 7.20 2.08 4.99
C ILE A 60 6.33 3.32 5.22
N ASN A 61 6.93 4.50 5.49
CA ASN A 61 6.20 5.75 5.67
C ASN A 61 5.38 6.13 4.43
N LYS A 62 5.95 5.93 3.23
CA LYS A 62 5.21 6.21 2.00
C LYS A 62 4.05 5.24 1.77
N LEU A 63 4.24 3.96 2.09
CA LEU A 63 3.17 2.96 2.00
C LEU A 63 2.03 3.32 2.94
N GLU A 64 2.32 3.69 4.18
CA GLU A 64 1.29 4.17 5.13
C GLU A 64 0.56 5.41 4.60
N ASN A 65 1.28 6.42 4.08
CA ASN A 65 0.65 7.61 3.51
C ASN A 65 -0.27 7.28 2.31
N ILE A 66 0.12 6.34 1.44
CA ILE A 66 -0.72 5.90 0.31
C ILE A 66 -2.01 5.24 0.82
N LEU A 67 -1.91 4.45 1.89
CA LEU A 67 -3.06 3.80 2.52
C LEU A 67 -3.99 4.83 3.18
N ASP A 68 -3.44 5.76 3.94
CA ASP A 68 -4.20 6.83 4.60
C ASP A 68 -4.92 7.74 3.59
N ASP A 69 -4.23 8.13 2.52
CA ASP A 69 -4.78 8.94 1.43
C ASP A 69 -5.96 8.21 0.75
N TYR A 70 -5.82 6.90 0.52
CA TYR A 70 -6.87 6.09 -0.08
C TYR A 70 -8.07 5.94 0.86
N SER A 71 -7.85 5.54 2.12
CA SER A 71 -8.91 5.40 3.12
C SER A 71 -9.69 6.70 3.35
N SER A 72 -9.00 7.85 3.32
CA SER A 72 -9.61 9.17 3.46
C SER A 72 -10.49 9.56 2.27
N GLN A 73 -10.09 9.18 1.04
CA GLN A 73 -10.86 9.47 -0.17
C GLN A 73 -12.12 8.62 -0.30
N PHE A 74 -12.13 7.41 0.24
CA PHE A 74 -13.23 6.45 0.06
C PHE A 74 -14.20 6.34 1.23
N LYS A 75 -14.11 7.21 2.26
CA LYS A 75 -14.93 7.13 3.50
C LYS A 75 -15.10 5.68 3.95
N ILE A 76 -14.00 4.93 4.02
CA ILE A 76 -14.03 3.65 4.70
C ILE A 76 -14.06 4.00 6.18
N SER A 77 -15.27 4.11 6.74
CA SER A 77 -15.49 4.23 8.17
C SER A 77 -14.88 2.99 8.81
N HIS A 78 -13.69 3.15 9.41
CA HIS A 78 -13.17 2.16 10.33
C HIS A 78 -14.18 2.04 11.50
N PRO A 79 -14.62 0.83 11.86
CA PRO A 79 -15.30 0.60 13.14
C PRO A 79 -14.40 0.93 14.33
#